data_AF-A0A1Q2M179-F1
#
_entry.id   AF-A0A1Q2M179-F1
#
_cell.length_a   1.000
_cell.length_b   1.000
_cell.length_c   1.000
_cell.angle_alpha   90.00
_cell.angle_beta   90.00
_cell.angle_gamma   90.00
#
_symmetry.space_group_name_H-M   'P 1'
#
loop_
_entity.id
_entity.type
_entity.pdbx_description
1 polymer ?
#
loop_
_entity_poly.entity_id
_entity_poly.type
_entity_poly.pdbx_seq_one_letter_code
_entity_poly.pdbx_strand_id
1 'polypeptide(L)'
;MLNKNQSISARLSAEDYAYLMSIDRNGAVTQSEKIRELIAMARESVGVESYVRAYLASGETMLPVKAKYTDEPQRSLLVEALLELITEGAAAIQVCANQDPIAPALEQKALPAVEAFLEKMLLVALDSEPRLANTDTAARIQQRVKNLIER
;
A
#
# COMPACT_ATOMS: atom_id res chain seq x y z
N MET A 1 -7.52 8.35 -11.30
CA MET A 1 -7.92 8.04 -12.69
C MET A 1 -6.96 6.99 -13.23
N LEU A 2 -7.42 5.78 -13.56
CA LEU A 2 -6.60 4.76 -14.23
C LEU A 2 -6.04 5.35 -15.53
N ASN A 3 -4.72 5.38 -15.66
CA ASN A 3 -4.04 5.94 -16.82
C ASN A 3 -4.57 5.28 -18.12
N LYS A 4 -5.10 6.09 -19.04
CA LYS A 4 -5.67 5.62 -20.32
C LYS A 4 -4.66 4.85 -21.20
N ASN A 5 -3.36 4.91 -20.89
CA ASN A 5 -2.28 4.35 -21.71
C ASN A 5 -1.86 2.91 -21.36
N GLN A 6 -2.45 2.25 -20.36
CA GLN A 6 -2.16 0.84 -20.08
C GLN A 6 -3.13 -0.07 -20.85
N SER A 7 -2.59 -1.01 -21.64
CA SER A 7 -3.36 -2.05 -22.31
C SER A 7 -3.79 -3.12 -21.31
N ILE A 8 -5.04 -3.59 -21.42
CA ILE A 8 -5.59 -4.65 -20.58
C ILE A 8 -5.83 -5.85 -21.49
N SER A 9 -5.29 -7.01 -21.14
CA SER A 9 -5.64 -8.29 -21.78
C SER A 9 -6.32 -9.18 -20.74
N ALA A 10 -7.49 -9.71 -21.08
CA ALA A 10 -8.24 -10.61 -20.24
C ALA A 10 -8.73 -11.79 -21.09
N ARG A 11 -8.63 -13.01 -20.57
CA ARG A 11 -9.24 -14.19 -21.17
C ARG A 11 -10.61 -14.36 -20.54
N LEU A 12 -11.65 -14.32 -21.37
CA LEU A 12 -13.04 -14.49 -20.97
C LEU A 12 -13.61 -15.73 -21.64
N SER A 13 -14.58 -16.37 -20.99
CA SER A 13 -15.41 -17.37 -21.67
C SER A 13 -16.24 -16.69 -22.78
N ALA A 14 -16.76 -17.47 -23.73
CA ALA A 14 -17.61 -16.91 -24.79
C ALA A 14 -18.88 -16.23 -24.24
N GLU A 15 -19.43 -16.77 -23.15
CA GLU A 15 -20.60 -16.22 -22.45
C GLU A 15 -20.25 -14.90 -21.74
N ASP A 16 -19.12 -14.84 -21.03
CA ASP A 16 -18.68 -13.62 -20.34
C ASP A 16 -18.31 -12.50 -21.33
N TYR A 17 -17.74 -12.86 -22.48
CA TYR A 17 -17.45 -11.90 -23.53
C TYR A 17 -18.73 -11.33 -24.15
N ALA A 18 -19.73 -12.19 -24.42
CA ALA A 18 -21.03 -11.75 -24.93
C ALA A 18 -21.72 -10.82 -23.92
N TYR A 19 -21.68 -11.18 -22.63
CA TYR A 19 -22.18 -10.33 -21.56
C TYR A 19 -21.47 -8.98 -21.52
N LEU A 20 -20.14 -8.95 -21.52
CA LEU A 20 -19.35 -7.71 -21.54
C LEU A 20 -19.74 -6.80 -22.72
N MET A 21 -19.93 -7.37 -23.91
CA MET A 21 -20.31 -6.59 -25.09
C MET A 21 -21.72 -6.00 -24.99
N SER A 22 -22.63 -6.65 -24.25
CA SER A 22 -24.00 -6.17 -24.01
C SER A 22 -24.11 -4.99 -23.03
N ILE A 23 -23.03 -4.64 -22.32
CA ILE A 23 -23.04 -3.55 -21.34
C ILE A 23 -22.87 -2.20 -22.04
N ASP A 24 -23.95 -1.46 -22.22
CA ASP A 24 -23.91 -0.07 -22.70
C ASP A 24 -24.16 0.88 -21.53
N ARG A 25 -23.08 1.25 -20.82
CA ARG A 25 -23.13 2.21 -19.70
C ARG A 25 -21.98 3.20 -19.76
N ASN A 26 -22.25 4.42 -19.28
CA ASN A 26 -21.29 5.50 -19.08
C ASN A 26 -20.42 5.88 -20.30
N GLY A 27 -20.90 5.61 -21.52
CA GLY A 27 -20.18 5.97 -22.75
C GLY A 27 -18.93 5.13 -23.03
N ALA A 28 -18.76 3.97 -22.37
CA ALA A 28 -17.71 3.01 -22.71
C ALA A 28 -18.04 2.32 -24.05
N VAL A 29 -17.30 2.63 -25.11
CA VAL A 29 -17.58 2.14 -26.48
C VAL A 29 -16.68 0.96 -26.82
N THR A 30 -15.41 1.02 -26.43
CA THR A 30 -14.42 -0.01 -26.74
C THR A 30 -14.39 -1.12 -25.69
N GLN A 31 -13.92 -2.32 -26.08
CA GLN A 31 -13.79 -3.46 -25.17
C GLN A 31 -12.95 -3.11 -23.92
N SER A 32 -11.84 -2.40 -24.12
CA SER A 32 -10.96 -1.95 -23.04
C SER A 32 -11.64 -0.97 -22.08
N GLU A 33 -12.49 -0.08 -22.60
CA GLU A 33 -13.27 0.83 -21.77
C GLU A 33 -14.36 0.09 -20.99
N LYS A 34 -15.06 -0.86 -21.62
CA LYS A 34 -16.07 -1.69 -20.97
C LYS A 34 -15.47 -2.52 -19.84
N ILE A 35 -14.25 -3.07 -20.03
CA ILE A 35 -13.52 -3.78 -18.97
C ILE A 35 -13.12 -2.82 -17.84
N ARG A 36 -12.62 -1.62 -18.15
CA ARG A 36 -12.27 -0.63 -17.12
C ARG A 36 -13.50 -0.21 -16.31
N GLU A 37 -14.63 0.02 -16.96
CA GLU A 37 -15.87 0.36 -16.28
C GLU A 37 -16.42 -0.80 -15.47
N LEU A 38 -16.32 -2.04 -15.94
CA LEU A 38 -16.69 -3.21 -15.13
C LEU A 38 -15.79 -3.32 -13.89
N ILE A 39 -14.49 -3.06 -14.03
CA ILE A 39 -13.55 -3.00 -12.91
C ILE A 39 -13.89 -1.83 -11.97
N ALA A 40 -14.27 -0.66 -12.50
CA ALA A 40 -14.68 0.51 -11.72
C ALA A 40 -15.98 0.25 -10.94
N MET A 41 -16.98 -0.33 -11.59
CA MET A 41 -18.24 -0.73 -10.95
C MET A 41 -18.03 -1.83 -9.93
N ALA A 42 -17.18 -2.83 -10.22
CA ALA A 42 -16.77 -3.80 -9.21
C ALA A 42 -16.03 -3.10 -8.06
N ARG A 43 -15.22 -2.08 -8.36
CA ARG A 43 -14.51 -1.21 -7.41
C ARG A 43 -15.47 -0.42 -6.51
N GLU A 44 -16.62 -0.05 -7.01
CA GLU A 44 -17.66 0.67 -6.28
C GLU A 44 -18.65 -0.26 -5.56
N SER A 45 -18.90 -1.46 -6.08
CA SER A 45 -19.93 -2.39 -5.56
C SER A 45 -19.45 -3.27 -4.40
N VAL A 46 -18.15 -3.59 -4.35
CA VAL A 46 -17.55 -4.25 -3.20
C VAL A 46 -17.02 -3.15 -2.29
N GLY A 47 -17.66 -2.95 -1.14
CA GLY A 47 -17.35 -1.86 -0.22
C GLY A 47 -15.90 -1.82 0.27
N VAL A 48 -15.62 -0.86 1.14
CA VAL A 48 -14.31 -0.53 1.72
C VAL A 48 -13.66 -1.70 2.53
N GLU A 49 -14.33 -2.83 2.61
CA GLU A 49 -13.98 -4.03 3.38
C GLU A 49 -12.85 -4.87 2.75
N SER A 50 -12.48 -4.62 1.49
CA SER A 50 -11.39 -5.36 0.83
C SER A 50 -10.02 -4.75 1.14
N TYR A 51 -9.19 -5.47 1.92
CA TYR A 51 -7.82 -5.05 2.25
C TYR A 51 -6.95 -4.76 1.04
N VAL A 52 -7.07 -5.55 -0.03
CA VAL A 52 -6.32 -5.33 -1.26
C VAL A 52 -6.64 -3.95 -1.86
N ARG A 53 -7.90 -3.50 -1.79
CA ARG A 53 -8.27 -2.17 -2.30
C ARG A 53 -7.80 -1.05 -1.41
N ALA A 54 -7.95 -1.19 -0.11
CA ALA A 54 -7.44 -0.21 0.84
C ALA A 54 -5.92 -0.04 0.66
N TYR A 55 -5.19 -1.15 0.45
CA TYR A 55 -3.76 -1.15 0.16
C TYR A 55 -3.42 -0.52 -1.20
N LEU A 56 -4.17 -0.82 -2.26
CA LEU A 56 -3.96 -0.18 -3.56
C LEU A 56 -4.24 1.33 -3.49
N ALA A 57 -5.31 1.75 -2.82
CA ALA A 57 -5.67 3.16 -2.69
C ALA A 57 -4.65 3.94 -1.84
N SER A 58 -4.23 3.39 -0.70
CA SER A 58 -3.18 3.99 0.12
C SER A 58 -1.84 4.01 -0.61
N GLY A 59 -1.53 2.94 -1.35
CA GLY A 59 -0.35 2.83 -2.19
C GLY A 59 -0.31 3.86 -3.32
N GLU A 60 -1.42 4.03 -4.06
CA GLU A 60 -1.57 5.05 -5.10
C GLU A 60 -1.40 6.46 -4.54
N THR A 61 -1.94 6.72 -3.34
CA THR A 61 -1.79 8.01 -2.65
C THR A 61 -0.32 8.28 -2.29
N MET A 62 0.41 7.25 -1.89
CA MET A 62 1.83 7.36 -1.53
C MET A 62 2.78 7.30 -2.74
N LEU A 63 2.29 6.91 -3.92
CA LEU A 63 3.12 6.69 -5.10
C LEU A 63 3.94 7.93 -5.53
N PRO A 64 3.39 9.16 -5.57
CA PRO A 64 4.17 10.34 -5.94
C PRO A 64 5.32 10.62 -4.97
N VAL A 65 5.10 10.38 -3.67
CA VAL A 65 6.11 10.55 -2.63
C VAL A 65 7.19 9.47 -2.75
N LYS A 66 6.80 8.20 -2.95
CA LYS A 66 7.72 7.09 -3.18
C LYS A 66 8.54 7.27 -4.46
N ALA A 67 7.94 7.76 -5.53
CA ALA A 67 8.62 8.05 -6.79
C ALA A 67 9.67 9.15 -6.59
N LYS A 68 9.27 10.30 -6.04
CA LYS A 68 10.20 11.40 -5.71
C LYS A 68 11.36 10.92 -4.84
N TYR A 69 11.06 10.07 -3.86
CA TYR A 69 12.08 9.53 -2.96
C TYR A 69 13.03 8.52 -3.62
N THR A 70 12.55 7.78 -4.62
CA THR A 70 13.38 6.80 -5.36
C THR A 70 14.47 7.48 -6.17
N ASP A 71 14.24 8.72 -6.60
CA ASP A 71 15.20 9.54 -7.35
C ASP A 71 16.25 10.21 -6.45
N GLU A 72 16.14 10.10 -5.12
CA GLU A 72 17.12 10.68 -4.19
C GLU A 72 18.44 9.88 -4.19
N PRO A 73 19.61 10.55 -4.23
CA PRO A 73 20.91 9.88 -4.33
C PRO A 73 21.27 9.06 -3.09
N GLN A 74 20.76 9.44 -1.92
CA GLN A 74 21.02 8.74 -0.66
C GLN A 74 19.70 8.30 -0.01
N ARG A 75 19.35 7.04 -0.26
CA ARG A 75 18.17 6.41 0.34
C ARG A 75 18.44 5.99 1.79
N SER A 76 17.40 6.08 2.59
CA SER A 76 17.36 5.90 4.03
C SER A 76 16.33 4.82 4.33
N LEU A 77 16.80 3.71 4.90
CA LEU A 77 15.97 2.58 5.29
C LEU A 77 14.87 3.00 6.28
N LEU A 78 15.14 3.99 7.13
CA LEU A 78 14.15 4.57 8.03
C LEU A 78 12.98 5.22 7.28
N VAL A 79 13.27 5.97 6.23
CA VAL A 79 12.23 6.63 5.43
C VAL A 79 11.44 5.60 4.63
N GLU A 80 12.11 4.61 4.06
CA GLU A 80 11.43 3.50 3.36
C GLU A 80 10.49 2.73 4.30
N ALA A 81 10.96 2.38 5.50
CA ALA A 81 10.16 1.71 6.53
C ALA A 81 8.93 2.56 6.92
N LEU A 82 9.10 3.87 7.09
CA LEU A 82 8.00 4.78 7.40
C LEU A 82 6.96 4.82 6.27
N LEU A 83 7.39 4.95 5.02
CA LEU A 83 6.49 5.03 3.86
C LEU A 83 5.68 3.73 3.67
N GLU A 84 6.27 2.58 3.96
CA GLU A 84 5.59 1.28 3.94
C GLU A 84 4.59 1.14 5.10
N LEU A 85 5.02 1.44 6.34
CA LEU A 85 4.16 1.39 7.51
C LEU A 85 2.92 2.29 7.35
N ILE A 86 3.07 3.49 6.78
CA ILE A 86 1.94 4.38 6.51
C ILE A 86 1.01 3.78 5.45
N THR A 87 1.57 3.18 4.39
CA THR A 87 0.78 2.58 3.29
C THR A 87 -0.07 1.43 3.81
N GLU A 88 0.54 0.48 4.51
CA GLU A 88 -0.12 -0.71 5.03
C GLU A 88 -1.00 -0.40 6.25
N GLY A 89 -0.54 0.50 7.12
CA GLY A 89 -1.31 0.96 8.28
C GLY A 89 -2.61 1.68 7.86
N ALA A 90 -2.54 2.55 6.85
CA ALA A 90 -3.74 3.19 6.30
C ALA A 90 -4.73 2.16 5.74
N ALA A 91 -4.21 1.11 5.07
CA ALA A 91 -5.04 0.03 4.55
C ALA A 91 -5.73 -0.77 5.68
N ALA A 92 -4.98 -1.11 6.73
CA ALA A 92 -5.51 -1.82 7.89
C ALA A 92 -6.60 -1.00 8.61
N ILE A 93 -6.37 0.29 8.83
CA ILE A 93 -7.35 1.20 9.45
C ILE A 93 -8.63 1.26 8.62
N GLN A 94 -8.50 1.45 7.31
CA GLN A 94 -9.63 1.61 6.41
C GLN A 94 -10.53 0.36 6.36
N VAL A 95 -9.94 -0.84 6.39
CA VAL A 95 -10.69 -2.11 6.41
C VAL A 95 -11.37 -2.37 7.75
N CYS A 96 -10.76 -1.91 8.85
CA CYS A 96 -11.28 -2.12 10.20
C CYS A 96 -12.26 -1.03 10.64
N ALA A 97 -12.42 0.06 9.88
CA ALA A 97 -13.18 1.24 10.28
C ALA A 97 -14.63 0.98 10.69
N ASN A 98 -15.26 -0.05 10.10
CA ASN A 98 -16.65 -0.43 10.39
C ASN A 98 -16.76 -1.66 11.31
N GLN A 99 -15.65 -2.14 11.88
CA GLN A 99 -15.66 -3.29 12.78
C GLN A 99 -15.89 -2.85 14.23
N ASP A 100 -16.74 -3.58 14.94
CA ASP A 100 -16.98 -3.39 16.37
C ASP A 100 -16.85 -4.76 17.09
N PRO A 101 -15.83 -4.95 17.94
CA PRO A 101 -14.81 -3.98 18.37
C PRO A 101 -13.68 -3.79 17.34
N ILE A 102 -13.31 -2.53 17.09
CA ILE A 102 -12.25 -2.16 16.14
C ILE A 102 -10.84 -2.60 16.58
N ALA A 103 -10.56 -2.53 17.88
CA ALA A 103 -9.20 -2.70 18.42
C ALA A 103 -8.55 -4.06 18.11
N PRO A 104 -9.16 -5.22 18.42
CA PRO A 104 -8.53 -6.51 18.14
C PRO A 104 -8.36 -6.78 16.65
N ALA A 105 -9.31 -6.30 15.83
CA ALA A 105 -9.22 -6.42 14.39
C ALA A 105 -8.08 -5.59 13.80
N LEU A 106 -7.96 -4.33 14.23
CA LEU A 106 -6.90 -3.44 13.79
C LEU A 106 -5.53 -3.96 14.24
N GLU A 107 -5.41 -4.45 15.48
CA GLU A 107 -4.18 -5.06 15.98
C GLU A 107 -3.74 -6.22 15.08
N GLN A 108 -4.64 -7.17 14.81
CA GLN A 108 -4.34 -8.31 13.95
C GLN A 108 -3.97 -7.90 12.52
N LYS A 109 -4.64 -6.86 11.97
CA LYS A 109 -4.42 -6.40 10.59
C LYS A 109 -3.17 -5.55 10.43
N ALA A 110 -2.81 -4.76 11.45
CA ALA A 110 -1.63 -3.90 11.42
C ALA A 110 -0.35 -4.65 11.83
N LEU A 111 -0.45 -5.76 12.57
CA LEU A 111 0.69 -6.50 13.08
C LEU A 111 1.78 -6.80 12.02
N PRO A 112 1.46 -7.30 10.81
CA PRO A 112 2.49 -7.58 9.81
C PRO A 112 3.30 -6.32 9.40
N ALA A 113 2.62 -5.18 9.26
CA ALA A 113 3.28 -3.91 8.93
C ALA A 113 4.15 -3.39 10.08
N VAL A 114 3.70 -3.61 11.32
CA VAL A 114 4.48 -3.28 12.53
C VAL A 114 5.71 -4.17 12.62
N GLU A 115 5.58 -5.49 12.40
CA GLU A 115 6.69 -6.43 12.40
C GLU A 115 7.74 -6.07 11.35
N ALA A 116 7.32 -5.84 10.10
CA ALA A 116 8.22 -5.41 9.02
C ALA A 116 8.91 -4.07 9.32
N PHE A 117 8.21 -3.12 9.96
CA PHE A 117 8.81 -1.87 10.42
C PHE A 117 9.87 -2.13 11.49
N LEU A 118 9.57 -2.95 12.49
CA LEU A 118 10.50 -3.31 13.57
C LEU A 118 11.75 -4.02 13.04
N GLU A 119 11.61 -4.92 12.08
CA GLU A 119 12.75 -5.57 11.41
C GLU A 119 13.69 -4.54 10.78
N LYS A 120 13.15 -3.57 10.06
CA LYS A 120 13.95 -2.49 9.45
C LYS A 120 14.58 -1.58 10.50
N MET A 121 13.87 -1.30 11.59
CA MET A 121 14.41 -0.50 12.69
C MET A 121 15.55 -1.23 13.40
N LEU A 122 15.44 -2.54 13.54
CA LEU A 122 16.49 -3.38 14.10
C LEU A 122 17.75 -3.34 13.21
N LEU A 123 17.60 -3.41 11.89
CA LEU A 123 18.72 -3.24 10.97
C LEU A 123 19.39 -1.87 11.14
N VAL A 124 18.62 -0.80 11.26
CA VAL A 124 19.16 0.54 11.54
C VAL A 124 19.90 0.61 12.88
N ALA A 125 19.42 -0.13 13.89
CA ALA A 125 19.95 -0.09 15.24
C ALA A 125 21.15 -1.02 15.48
N LEU A 126 21.30 -2.10 14.70
CA LEU A 126 22.35 -3.10 14.89
C LEU A 126 23.49 -2.99 13.88
N ASP A 127 23.23 -2.44 12.70
CA ASP A 127 24.25 -2.31 11.67
C ASP A 127 25.29 -1.25 12.06
N SER A 128 26.55 -1.52 11.71
CA SER A 128 27.68 -0.61 11.95
C SER A 128 27.64 0.58 11.00
N GLU A 129 27.12 0.36 9.79
CA GLU A 129 26.94 1.38 8.75
C GLU A 129 25.49 1.34 8.22
N PRO A 130 24.50 1.71 9.05
CA PRO A 130 23.10 1.60 8.64
C PRO A 130 22.82 2.53 7.47
N ARG A 131 22.06 2.02 6.48
CA ARG A 131 21.63 2.79 5.31
C ARG A 131 20.68 3.92 5.72
N LEU A 132 21.24 5.05 6.11
CA LEU A 132 20.53 6.27 6.45
C LEU A 132 21.07 7.46 5.65
N ALA A 133 20.22 8.44 5.40
CA ALA A 133 20.62 9.70 4.78
C ALA A 133 21.39 10.62 5.73
N ASN A 134 21.26 10.40 7.05
CA ASN A 134 21.91 11.21 8.08
C ASN A 134 22.56 10.30 9.13
N THR A 135 23.88 10.41 9.28
CA THR A 135 24.69 9.61 10.23
C THR A 135 24.40 9.93 11.70
N ASP A 136 24.04 11.17 12.04
CA ASP A 136 23.65 11.53 13.41
C ASP A 136 22.35 10.84 13.82
N THR A 137 21.49 10.52 12.84
CA THR A 137 20.24 9.79 13.09
C THR A 137 20.53 8.34 13.48
N ALA A 138 21.55 7.71 12.88
CA ALA A 138 22.00 6.37 13.25
C ALA A 138 22.39 6.32 14.74
N ALA A 139 23.31 7.21 15.14
CA ALA A 139 23.84 7.25 16.50
C ALA A 139 22.72 7.49 17.54
N ARG A 140 21.76 8.36 17.22
CA ARG A 140 20.60 8.62 18.08
C ARG A 140 19.70 7.39 18.24
N ILE A 141 19.40 6.69 17.15
CA ILE A 141 18.56 5.48 17.19
C ILE A 141 19.26 4.37 17.97
N GLN A 142 20.54 4.11 17.68
CA GLN A 142 21.35 3.10 18.38
C GLN A 142 21.41 3.36 19.88
N GLN A 143 21.72 4.60 20.28
CA GLN A 143 21.76 4.97 21.70
C GLN A 143 20.38 4.82 22.36
N ARG A 144 19.31 5.18 21.66
CA ARG A 144 17.95 5.05 22.20
C ARG A 144 17.56 3.59 22.39
N VAL A 145 17.87 2.72 21.44
CA VAL A 145 17.60 1.28 21.53
C VAL A 145 18.40 0.66 22.68
N LYS A 146 19.69 1.00 22.80
CA LYS A 146 20.52 0.55 23.93
C LYS A 146 19.89 0.92 25.28
N ASN A 147 19.48 2.18 25.44
CA ASN A 147 18.84 2.65 26.67
C ASN A 147 17.49 1.97 26.97
N LEU A 148 16.79 1.46 25.95
CA LEU A 148 15.52 0.74 26.13
C LEU A 148 15.74 -0.73 26.51
N ILE A 149 16.84 -1.34 26.07
CA ILE A 149 17.22 -2.72 26.43
C ILE A 149 17.81 -2.78 27.84
N GLU A 150 18.52 -1.74 28.27
CA GLU A 150 19.12 -1.65 29.62
C GLU A 150 18.12 -1.25 30.73
N ARG A 151 16.84 -1.07 30.38
CA ARG A 151 15.74 -0.76 31.32
C ARG A 151 15.07 -2.02 31.83
#